data_AF-A0A426ZXD5-F1
#
_entry.id   AF-A0A426ZXD5-F1
#
_cell.length_a   1.000
_cell.length_b   1.000
_cell.length_c   1.000
_cell.angle_alpha   90.00
_cell.angle_beta   90.00
_cell.angle_gamma   90.00
#
_symmetry.space_group_name_H-M   'P 1'
#
loop_
_entity.id
_entity.type
_entity.pdbx_description
1 polymer ?
#
loop_
_entity_poly.entity_id
_entity_poly.type
_entity_poly.pdbx_seq_one_letter_code
_entity_poly.pdbx_strand_id
1 'polypeptide(L)'
;MAASGGSGSDQDEFYLRYYVGHKGKFGHEFLEFEFRPDGKLRYANNSNYKNDTMIRKEVFVCPAVLRECRRIIADSEVPLPFVLHYSNPSLLGFIDSRIMKEDDNNWPPPDRVGRQELEIVMNNEHISFTTSKIGSLVDVQGSQDPEGLRVFYYLVQVFGDDRVVVVQN
;
A
#
# COMPACT_ATOMS: atom_id res chain seq x y z
N MET A 1 46.36 -12.00 -7.38
CA MET A 1 45.23 -12.91 -7.06
C MET A 1 44.04 -12.06 -6.67
N ALA A 2 42.88 -12.37 -7.26
CA ALA A 2 41.56 -11.74 -7.07
C ALA A 2 41.06 -11.88 -5.61
N ALA A 3 40.03 -11.17 -5.12
CA ALA A 3 38.87 -10.61 -5.81
C ALA A 3 38.27 -9.40 -5.05
N SER A 4 37.83 -8.40 -5.82
CA SER A 4 36.86 -7.37 -5.43
C SER A 4 35.46 -7.99 -5.46
N GLY A 5 34.83 -8.16 -4.29
CA GLY A 5 33.45 -8.64 -4.17
C GLY A 5 32.54 -7.53 -3.67
N GLY A 6 31.57 -7.14 -4.49
CA GLY A 6 30.51 -6.21 -4.08
C GLY A 6 29.99 -5.30 -5.19
N SER A 7 29.65 -5.84 -6.37
CA SER A 7 28.75 -5.15 -7.30
C SER A 7 27.31 -5.27 -6.79
N GLY A 8 26.95 -4.45 -5.80
CA GLY A 8 25.56 -4.21 -5.46
C GLY A 8 25.02 -3.17 -6.42
N SER A 9 24.17 -3.58 -7.36
CA SER A 9 23.46 -2.65 -8.24
C SER A 9 22.54 -1.78 -7.39
N ASP A 10 22.82 -0.47 -7.32
CA ASP A 10 21.96 0.60 -6.79
C ASP A 10 20.57 0.71 -7.50
N GLN A 11 20.19 -0.29 -8.31
CA GLN A 11 19.01 -0.28 -9.17
C GLN A 11 17.81 -1.10 -8.65
N ASP A 12 17.86 -1.61 -7.42
CA ASP A 12 16.83 -2.53 -6.90
C ASP A 12 16.41 -2.24 -5.45
N GLU A 13 16.65 -1.03 -4.93
CA GLU A 13 16.12 -0.65 -3.61
C GLU A 13 14.59 -0.53 -3.69
N PHE A 14 13.90 -1.43 -2.98
CA PHE A 14 12.45 -1.44 -2.87
C PHE A 14 12.05 -1.35 -1.42
N TYR A 15 11.30 -0.31 -1.08
CA TYR A 15 10.69 -0.13 0.22
C TYR A 15 9.24 0.30 0.03
N LEU A 16 8.35 -0.29 0.82
CA LEU A 16 6.95 0.10 0.87
C LEU A 16 6.49 0.05 2.31
N ARG A 17 5.86 1.13 2.79
CA ARG A 17 5.21 1.18 4.08
C ARG A 17 3.81 1.75 3.92
N TYR A 18 2.84 1.07 4.52
CA TYR A 18 1.48 1.57 4.63
C TYR A 18 1.07 1.60 6.09
N TYR A 19 0.46 2.71 6.49
CA TYR A 19 -0.12 2.89 7.81
C TYR A 19 -1.54 3.42 7.68
N VAL A 20 -2.44 2.87 8.47
CA VAL A 20 -3.79 3.41 8.70
C VAL A 20 -4.10 3.36 10.18
N GLY A 21 -4.55 4.47 10.72
CA GLY A 21 -4.91 4.51 12.13
C GLY A 21 -5.76 5.69 12.51
N HIS A 22 -6.37 5.59 13.68
CA HIS A 22 -7.16 6.67 14.25
C HIS A 22 -7.07 6.64 15.78
N LYS A 23 -7.25 7.81 16.40
CA LYS A 23 -7.24 7.94 17.85
C LYS A 23 -8.66 8.13 18.35
N GLY A 24 -9.28 7.03 18.77
CA GLY A 24 -10.63 6.99 19.30
C GLY A 24 -10.70 7.17 20.81
N LYS A 25 -11.91 7.06 21.35
CA LYS A 25 -12.18 7.09 22.80
C LYS A 25 -11.46 5.96 23.56
N PHE A 26 -11.19 4.85 22.87
CA PHE A 26 -10.58 3.65 23.45
C PHE A 26 -9.07 3.57 23.20
N GLY A 27 -8.44 4.67 22.79
CA GLY A 27 -7.00 4.72 22.53
C GLY A 27 -6.68 4.80 21.05
N HIS A 28 -5.48 4.32 20.70
CA HIS A 28 -4.96 4.41 19.35
C HIS A 28 -5.10 3.06 18.66
N GLU A 29 -5.96 3.02 17.65
CA GLU A 29 -6.15 1.85 16.79
C GLU A 29 -5.42 2.07 15.46
N PHE A 30 -4.63 1.09 15.04
CA PHE A 30 -3.90 1.18 13.78
C PHE A 30 -3.57 -0.19 13.18
N LEU A 31 -3.33 -0.18 11.88
CA LEU A 31 -2.74 -1.25 11.11
C LEU A 31 -1.56 -0.67 10.32
N GLU A 32 -0.44 -1.36 10.35
CA GLU A 32 0.77 -0.99 9.64
C GLU A 32 1.43 -2.22 9.04
N PHE A 33 1.91 -2.10 7.80
CA PHE A 33 2.83 -3.08 7.23
C PHE A 33 3.96 -2.40 6.47
N GLU A 34 5.11 -3.09 6.44
CA GLU A 34 6.36 -2.59 5.87
C GLU A 34 7.06 -3.73 5.12
N PHE A 35 7.33 -3.52 3.83
CA PHE A 35 8.25 -4.32 3.02
C PHE A 35 9.60 -3.62 2.98
N ARG A 36 10.62 -4.28 3.51
CA ARG A 36 11.99 -3.77 3.53
C ARG A 36 12.82 -4.29 2.34
N PRO A 37 13.90 -3.60 1.95
CA PRO A 37 14.78 -4.04 0.86
C PRO A 37 15.44 -5.40 1.11
N ASP A 38 15.62 -5.79 2.38
CA ASP A 38 16.14 -7.09 2.80
C ASP A 38 15.13 -8.25 2.64
N GLY A 39 13.92 -7.97 2.14
CA GLY A 39 12.83 -8.93 2.00
C GLY A 39 12.09 -9.22 3.30
N LYS A 40 12.34 -8.46 4.37
CA LYS A 40 11.58 -8.56 5.60
C LYS A 40 10.25 -7.83 5.47
N LEU A 41 9.16 -8.56 5.67
CA LEU A 41 7.81 -8.03 5.84
C LEU A 41 7.50 -7.93 7.34
N ARG A 42 7.12 -6.74 7.78
CA ARG A 42 6.67 -6.47 9.15
C ARG A 42 5.20 -6.07 9.12
N TYR A 43 4.41 -6.65 10.00
CA TYR A 43 2.99 -6.36 10.15
C TYR A 43 2.69 -6.08 11.60
N ALA A 44 1.97 -4.99 11.86
CA ALA A 44 1.49 -4.60 13.17
C ALA A 44 0.01 -4.23 13.08
N ASN A 45 -0.81 -4.81 13.95
CA ASN A 45 -2.22 -4.46 14.07
C ASN A 45 -2.57 -4.30 15.55
N ASN A 46 -3.13 -3.14 15.87
CA ASN A 46 -3.63 -2.79 17.18
C ASN A 46 -5.07 -2.32 17.04
N SER A 47 -6.04 -3.20 17.29
CA SER A 47 -7.47 -2.89 17.21
C SER A 47 -8.10 -2.54 18.55
N ASN A 48 -7.39 -2.78 19.66
CA ASN A 48 -7.86 -2.61 21.05
C ASN A 48 -9.28 -3.16 21.33
N TYR A 49 -9.78 -4.07 20.48
CA TYR A 49 -11.11 -4.63 20.57
C TYR A 49 -11.11 -5.70 21.66
N LYS A 50 -11.95 -5.54 22.69
CA LYS A 50 -12.06 -6.50 23.82
C LYS A 50 -10.73 -6.79 24.56
N ASN A 51 -9.87 -5.79 24.73
CA ASN A 51 -8.54 -5.93 25.36
C ASN A 51 -7.60 -6.88 24.62
N ASP A 52 -7.72 -6.96 23.29
CA ASP A 52 -6.82 -7.79 22.50
C ASP A 52 -5.37 -7.28 22.59
N THR A 53 -4.43 -8.21 22.53
CA THR A 53 -3.01 -7.87 22.56
C THR A 53 -2.57 -7.48 21.15
N MET A 54 -1.79 -6.41 21.02
CA MET A 54 -1.27 -5.97 19.72
C MET A 54 -0.61 -7.14 18.96
N ILE A 55 -1.06 -7.38 17.73
CA ILE A 55 -0.51 -8.40 16.86
C ILE A 55 0.71 -7.80 16.17
N ARG A 56 1.86 -8.47 16.31
CA ARG A 56 3.08 -8.17 15.57
C ARG A 56 3.60 -9.43 14.92
N LYS A 57 3.87 -9.37 13.62
CA LYS A 57 4.42 -10.47 12.84
C LYS A 57 5.58 -9.94 12.00
N GLU A 58 6.64 -10.74 11.93
CA GLU A 58 7.77 -10.46 11.07
C GLU A 58 8.10 -11.74 10.31
N VAL A 59 8.15 -11.65 8.98
CA VAL A 59 8.42 -12.78 8.09
C VAL A 59 9.36 -12.33 6.98
N PHE A 60 10.13 -13.26 6.43
CA PHE A 60 10.88 -13.01 5.20
C PHE A 60 10.06 -13.48 4.02
N VAL A 61 9.83 -12.58 3.06
CA VAL A 61 9.12 -12.91 1.82
C VAL A 61 10.11 -13.35 0.75
N CYS A 62 9.66 -14.18 -0.18
CA CYS A 62 10.51 -14.60 -1.28
C CYS A 62 10.71 -13.43 -2.27
N PRO A 63 11.82 -13.42 -3.04
CA PRO A 63 12.07 -12.38 -4.05
C PRO A 63 10.96 -12.25 -5.10
N ALA A 64 10.18 -13.32 -5.36
CA ALA A 64 9.04 -13.28 -6.27
C ALA A 64 7.91 -12.38 -5.74
N VAL A 65 7.66 -12.36 -4.43
CA VAL A 65 6.68 -11.46 -3.81
C VAL A 65 7.13 -10.00 -3.97
N LEU A 66 8.39 -9.69 -3.68
CA LEU A 66 8.91 -8.32 -3.86
C LEU A 66 8.84 -7.86 -5.32
N ARG A 67 9.15 -8.77 -6.26
CA ARG A 67 9.01 -8.50 -7.69
C ARG A 67 7.57 -8.21 -8.08
N GLU A 68 6.62 -8.95 -7.53
CA GLU A 68 5.20 -8.72 -7.80
C GLU A 68 4.70 -7.42 -7.16
N CYS A 69 5.14 -7.08 -5.94
CA CYS A 69 4.85 -5.78 -5.33
C CYS A 69 5.37 -4.63 -6.20
N ARG A 70 6.62 -4.73 -6.70
CA ARG A 70 7.18 -3.77 -7.66
C ARG A 70 6.36 -3.70 -8.93
N ARG A 71 5.95 -4.85 -9.49
CA ARG A 71 5.10 -4.93 -10.67
C ARG A 71 3.75 -4.26 -10.43
N ILE A 72 3.10 -4.47 -9.28
CA ILE A 72 1.82 -3.83 -8.94
C ILE A 72 1.95 -2.30 -8.88
N ILE A 73 3.07 -1.78 -8.38
CA ILE A 73 3.30 -0.33 -8.26
C ILE A 73 3.70 0.29 -9.60
N ALA A 74 4.52 -0.41 -10.40
CA ALA A 74 5.02 0.07 -11.68
C ALA A 74 4.01 -0.13 -12.83
N ASP A 75 3.43 -1.33 -12.90
CA ASP A 75 2.46 -1.82 -13.89
C ASP A 75 1.21 -2.32 -13.15
N SER A 76 0.41 -1.40 -12.64
CA SER A 76 -0.95 -1.68 -12.17
C SER A 76 -1.94 -1.89 -13.31
N GLU A 77 -1.47 -2.48 -14.40
CA GLU A 77 -2.26 -3.51 -15.07
C GLU A 77 -2.54 -4.64 -14.06
N VAL A 78 -3.49 -4.38 -13.17
CA VAL A 78 -4.19 -5.40 -12.40
C VAL A 78 -5.33 -5.80 -13.34
N PRO A 79 -5.18 -6.86 -14.16
CA PRO A 79 -6.34 -7.48 -14.75
C PRO A 79 -7.17 -7.96 -13.56
N LEU A 80 -8.29 -7.31 -13.26
CA LEU A 80 -9.26 -7.80 -12.29
C LEU A 80 -9.61 -9.24 -12.69
N PRO A 81 -9.13 -10.30 -12.01
CA PRO A 81 -9.51 -11.65 -12.37
C PRO A 81 -10.65 -12.07 -11.44
N PHE A 82 -11.69 -11.23 -11.27
CA PHE A 82 -12.93 -11.65 -10.63
C PHE A 82 -14.11 -10.66 -10.79
N VAL A 83 -14.48 -10.31 -12.02
CA VAL A 83 -15.88 -9.95 -12.32
C VAL A 83 -16.29 -10.66 -13.60
N LEU A 84 -16.67 -11.93 -13.47
CA LEU A 84 -17.38 -12.61 -14.55
C LEU A 84 -18.77 -11.95 -14.67
N HIS A 85 -19.08 -11.49 -15.88
CA HIS A 85 -20.38 -11.00 -16.38
C HIS A 85 -20.76 -9.54 -16.07
N TYR A 86 -20.08 -8.59 -16.70
CA TYR A 86 -20.78 -7.42 -17.25
C TYR A 86 -20.41 -7.23 -18.72
N SER A 87 -21.43 -7.16 -19.55
CA SER A 87 -21.43 -7.03 -21.01
C SER A 87 -21.06 -5.61 -21.47
N ASN A 88 -20.00 -5.03 -20.90
CA ASN A 88 -19.51 -3.71 -21.33
C ASN A 88 -17.97 -3.63 -21.25
N PRO A 89 -17.25 -4.02 -22.32
CA PRO A 89 -15.78 -4.00 -22.39
C PRO A 89 -15.15 -2.60 -22.32
N SER A 90 -15.94 -1.54 -22.42
CA SER A 90 -15.50 -0.14 -22.36
C SER A 90 -15.33 0.39 -20.93
N LEU A 91 -15.65 -0.40 -19.90
CA LEU A 91 -15.41 -0.09 -18.49
C LEU A 91 -14.27 -0.91 -17.88
N LEU A 92 -13.43 -1.52 -18.72
CA LEU A 92 -12.16 -2.12 -18.29
C LEU A 92 -11.20 -0.98 -17.97
N GLY A 93 -11.46 -0.29 -16.86
CA GLY A 93 -10.60 0.75 -16.33
C GLY A 93 -9.34 0.09 -15.81
N PHE A 94 -8.31 0.04 -16.65
CA PHE A 94 -6.95 -0.23 -16.22
C PHE A 94 -6.60 0.80 -15.14
N ILE A 95 -6.18 0.34 -13.95
CA ILE A 95 -5.66 1.23 -12.93
C ILE A 95 -4.27 1.62 -13.42
N ASP A 96 -4.12 2.76 -14.08
CA ASP A 96 -2.77 3.28 -14.31
C ASP A 96 -2.29 3.86 -12.97
N SER A 97 -1.68 3.04 -12.10
CA SER A 97 -1.05 3.46 -10.84
C SER A 97 0.23 4.21 -11.10
N ARG A 98 0.11 5.26 -11.89
CA ARG A 98 0.94 6.46 -11.82
C ARG A 98 0.98 7.08 -10.41
N ILE A 99 0.77 6.32 -9.33
CA ILE A 99 0.96 6.68 -7.94
C ILE A 99 2.33 7.32 -7.71
N MET A 100 3.38 6.87 -8.42
CA MET A 100 4.72 7.51 -8.40
C MET A 100 4.74 8.94 -8.98
N LYS A 101 3.71 9.34 -9.71
CA LYS A 101 3.52 10.67 -10.33
C LYS A 101 2.37 11.47 -9.67
N GLU A 102 1.66 10.88 -8.72
CA GLU A 102 0.59 11.56 -7.98
C GLU A 102 1.17 12.45 -6.88
N ASP A 103 0.34 13.36 -6.37
CA ASP A 103 0.72 14.35 -5.37
C ASP A 103 -0.44 14.58 -4.39
N ASP A 104 -0.14 14.59 -3.08
CA ASP A 104 -1.14 14.69 -2.01
C ASP A 104 -1.49 16.12 -1.58
N ASN A 105 -0.98 17.17 -2.24
CA ASN A 105 -1.23 18.57 -1.88
C ASN A 105 -2.74 18.92 -1.86
N ASN A 106 -3.55 18.25 -2.68
CA ASN A 106 -4.99 18.46 -2.76
C ASN A 106 -5.80 17.38 -2.03
N TRP A 107 -5.15 16.45 -1.35
CA TRP A 107 -5.82 15.36 -0.65
C TRP A 107 -6.35 15.85 0.70
N PRO A 108 -7.44 15.23 1.22
CA PRO A 108 -7.97 15.57 2.53
C PRO A 108 -6.91 15.40 3.63
N PRO A 109 -6.63 16.42 4.45
CA PRO A 109 -5.66 16.29 5.52
C PRO A 109 -6.17 15.35 6.63
N PRO A 110 -5.28 14.69 7.38
CA PRO A 110 -5.67 13.82 8.49
C PRO A 110 -6.59 14.50 9.50
N ASP A 111 -7.60 13.78 9.98
CA ASP A 111 -8.61 14.30 10.88
C ASP A 111 -8.90 13.37 12.08
N ARG A 112 -10.03 13.57 12.76
CA ARG A 112 -10.46 12.74 13.89
C ARG A 112 -10.93 11.34 13.48
N VAL A 113 -11.39 11.17 12.24
CA VAL A 113 -11.81 9.88 11.66
C VAL A 113 -10.59 8.99 11.45
N GLY A 114 -9.48 9.57 11.03
CA GLY A 114 -8.19 8.90 11.02
C GLY A 114 -7.15 9.50 10.09
N ARG A 115 -6.08 8.75 9.92
CA ARG A 115 -4.92 9.05 9.08
C ARG A 115 -4.55 7.82 8.27
N GLN A 116 -4.21 8.04 7.01
CA GLN A 116 -3.56 7.07 6.14
C GLN A 116 -2.22 7.64 5.66
N GLU A 117 -1.21 6.79 5.63
CA GLU A 117 0.12 7.10 5.10
C GLU A 117 0.55 5.98 4.16
N LEU A 118 1.16 6.36 3.04
CA LEU A 118 1.80 5.44 2.12
C LEU A 118 3.16 6.01 1.75
N GLU A 119 4.20 5.20 1.88
CA GLU A 119 5.56 5.57 1.55
C GLU A 119 6.16 4.49 0.65
N ILE A 120 6.70 4.89 -0.50
CA ILE A 120 7.28 3.98 -1.49
C ILE A 120 8.62 4.54 -1.93
N VAL A 121 9.64 3.68 -1.91
CA VAL A 121 10.95 3.94 -2.52
C VAL A 121 11.19 2.84 -3.56
N MET A 122 11.42 3.26 -4.80
CA MET A 122 11.68 2.36 -5.92
C MET A 122 12.40 3.12 -7.03
N ASN A 123 13.38 2.50 -7.70
CA ASN A 123 14.08 3.10 -8.85
C ASN A 123 14.68 4.50 -8.58
N ASN A 124 15.22 4.71 -7.36
CA ASN A 124 15.74 6.00 -6.88
C ASN A 124 14.70 7.13 -6.78
N GLU A 125 13.42 6.83 -6.93
CA GLU A 125 12.31 7.73 -6.64
C GLU A 125 11.76 7.43 -5.24
N HIS A 126 11.33 8.48 -4.54
CA HIS A 126 10.71 8.40 -3.23
C HIS A 126 9.43 9.22 -3.23
N ILE A 127 8.32 8.57 -2.91
CA ILE A 127 7.03 9.22 -2.70
C ILE A 127 6.54 8.92 -1.28
N SER A 128 5.87 9.90 -0.69
CA SER A 128 5.27 9.78 0.62
C SER A 128 3.98 10.58 0.64
N PHE A 129 2.86 9.89 0.84
CA PHE A 129 1.54 10.50 0.92
C PHE A 129 1.01 10.45 2.35
N THR A 130 0.28 11.49 2.73
CA THR A 130 -0.48 11.55 3.98
C THR A 130 -1.88 12.11 3.70
N THR A 131 -2.91 11.33 4.04
CA THR A 131 -4.31 11.73 3.85
C THR A 131 -5.19 11.31 5.02
N SER A 132 -6.42 11.81 5.06
CA SER A 132 -7.46 11.33 5.97
C SER A 132 -7.84 9.88 5.67
N LYS A 133 -8.52 9.22 6.60
CA LYS A 133 -8.99 7.85 6.41
C LYS A 133 -10.13 7.82 5.38
N ILE A 134 -9.89 7.18 4.24
CA ILE A 134 -10.87 7.01 3.17
C ILE A 134 -11.66 5.72 3.41
N GLY A 135 -12.99 5.84 3.50
CA GLY A 135 -13.88 4.70 3.75
C GLY A 135 -14.57 4.16 2.50
N SER A 136 -14.76 4.99 1.47
CA SER A 136 -15.54 4.64 0.29
C SER A 136 -15.15 5.41 -0.97
N LEU A 137 -15.57 4.90 -2.13
CA LEU A 137 -15.45 5.62 -3.41
C LEU A 137 -16.24 6.94 -3.45
N VAL A 138 -17.25 7.11 -2.59
CA VAL A 138 -18.01 8.37 -2.48
C VAL A 138 -17.11 9.47 -1.93
N ASP A 139 -16.30 9.16 -0.91
CA ASP A 139 -15.34 10.09 -0.31
C ASP A 139 -14.26 10.51 -1.34
N VAL A 140 -13.86 9.58 -2.21
CA VAL A 140 -12.92 9.83 -3.31
C VAL A 140 -13.53 10.79 -4.33
N GLN A 141 -14.78 10.56 -4.77
CA GLN A 141 -15.45 11.40 -5.76
C GLN A 141 -15.70 12.83 -5.27
N GLY A 142 -15.89 13.02 -3.97
CA GLY A 142 -16.09 14.33 -3.35
C GLY A 142 -14.81 15.13 -3.07
N SER A 143 -13.64 14.55 -3.35
CA SER A 143 -12.34 15.18 -3.10
C SER A 143 -11.92 16.19 -4.19
N GLN A 144 -10.90 16.99 -3.90
CA GLN A 144 -10.33 17.93 -4.87
C GLN A 144 -9.45 17.24 -5.93
N ASP A 145 -9.02 16.01 -5.68
CA ASP A 145 -8.25 15.17 -6.60
C ASP A 145 -8.81 13.73 -6.64
N PRO A 146 -9.93 13.51 -7.34
CA PRO A 146 -10.60 12.21 -7.36
C PRO A 146 -9.89 11.16 -8.21
N GLU A 147 -8.94 11.53 -9.07
CA GLU A 147 -8.19 10.58 -9.90
C GLU A 147 -7.01 10.02 -9.11
N GLY A 148 -6.17 10.87 -8.49
CA GLY A 148 -5.04 10.44 -7.66
C GLY A 148 -5.50 9.64 -6.44
N LEU A 149 -6.56 10.10 -5.77
CA LEU A 149 -7.14 9.37 -4.64
C LEU A 149 -7.78 8.03 -5.02
N ARG A 150 -8.29 7.89 -6.24
CA ARG A 150 -8.81 6.61 -6.73
C ARG A 150 -7.68 5.61 -6.92
N VAL A 151 -6.55 6.05 -7.47
CA VAL A 151 -5.34 5.23 -7.60
C VAL A 151 -4.86 4.77 -6.22
N PHE A 152 -4.75 5.71 -5.26
CA PHE A 152 -4.38 5.41 -3.88
C PHE A 152 -5.33 4.40 -3.23
N TYR A 153 -6.65 4.62 -3.34
CA TYR A 153 -7.67 3.76 -2.77
C TYR A 153 -7.57 2.31 -3.27
N TYR A 154 -7.43 2.11 -4.58
CA TYR A 154 -7.31 0.77 -5.15
C TYR A 154 -5.97 0.11 -4.81
N LEU A 155 -4.87 0.86 -4.82
CA LEU A 155 -3.56 0.33 -4.45
C LEU A 155 -3.55 -0.18 -3.00
N VAL A 156 -4.10 0.62 -2.09
CA VAL A 156 -4.28 0.24 -0.69
C VAL A 156 -5.17 -0.99 -0.57
N GLN A 157 -6.24 -1.10 -1.37
CA GLN A 157 -7.10 -2.27 -1.36
C GLN A 157 -6.38 -3.53 -1.86
N VAL A 158 -5.47 -3.42 -2.82
CA VAL A 158 -4.66 -4.56 -3.30
C VAL A 158 -3.71 -5.06 -2.22
N PHE A 159 -3.01 -4.16 -1.52
CA PHE A 159 -2.07 -4.57 -0.47
C PHE A 159 -2.73 -4.85 0.89
N GLY A 160 -3.87 -4.22 1.15
CA GLY A 160 -4.61 -4.31 2.41
C GLY A 160 -5.64 -5.43 2.42
N ASP A 161 -6.06 -5.98 1.27
CA ASP A 161 -6.81 -7.22 1.25
C ASP A 161 -5.91 -8.34 1.80
N ASP A 162 -6.35 -8.96 2.90
CA ASP A 162 -5.65 -10.01 3.64
C ASP A 162 -5.21 -11.18 2.74
N ARG A 163 -5.69 -11.26 1.50
CA ARG A 163 -5.26 -12.26 0.51
C ARG A 163 -3.79 -12.14 0.08
N VAL A 164 -3.17 -10.96 0.18
CA VAL A 164 -1.74 -10.77 -0.18
C VAL A 164 -0.83 -10.95 1.03
N VAL A 165 -1.32 -10.66 2.24
CA VAL A 165 -0.52 -10.59 3.48
C VAL A 165 -0.69 -11.83 4.37
N VAL A 166 -1.71 -12.66 4.15
CA VAL A 166 -1.86 -13.94 4.88
C VAL A 166 -0.88 -14.96 4.30
N VAL A 167 0.34 -14.91 4.82
CA VAL A 167 1.19 -16.10 4.95
C VAL A 167 0.41 -17.08 5.81
N GLN A 168 -0.30 -18.02 5.18
CA GLN A 168 -0.89 -19.16 5.87
C GLN A 168 0.25 -19.93 6.55
N ASN A 169 0.18 -20.04 7.87
CA ASN A 169 0.83 -21.12 8.60
C ASN A 169 0.07 -22.43 8.35
#